data_AF-A0A926ALD8-F1
#
_entry.id   AF-A0A926ALD8-F1
#
_cell.length_a   1.000
_cell.length_b   1.000
_cell.length_c   1.000
_cell.angle_alpha   90.00
_cell.angle_beta   90.00
_cell.angle_gamma   90.00
#
_symmetry.space_group_name_H-M   'P 1'
#
loop_
_entity.id
_entity.type
_entity.pdbx_description
1 polymer ?
#
loop_
_entity_poly.entity_id
_entity_poly.type
_entity_poly.pdbx_seq_one_letter_code
_entity_poly.pdbx_strand_id
1 'polypeptide(L)'
;QMPPANPNQGFFGAKFSDIDDETAEKLGLDSQDGVVIMEVMPDSPAEKAGIKNGDVVKKLDDKEIGAKEDFVAVMRASKPDQQLKVSVIREKQPQDITVTLAKRPASMDALDKQMQKERMEKEKEMEKDNDKGPATKPN
;
A
#
# COMPACT_ATOMS: atom_id res chain seq x y z
N GLN A 1 -5.11 -11.68 -0.46
CA GLN A 1 -5.61 -11.12 -1.73
C GLN A 1 -6.19 -9.75 -1.44
N MET A 2 -5.70 -8.71 -2.10
CA MET A 2 -6.33 -7.38 -2.01
C MET A 2 -7.65 -7.41 -2.80
N PRO A 3 -8.73 -6.77 -2.31
CA PRO A 3 -9.97 -6.69 -3.08
C PRO A 3 -9.73 -5.95 -4.41
N PRO A 4 -10.43 -6.33 -5.49
CA PRO A 4 -10.33 -5.63 -6.77
C PRO A 4 -10.67 -4.16 -6.57
N ALA A 5 -9.76 -3.31 -7.01
CA ALA A 5 -9.77 -1.90 -6.66
C ALA A 5 -10.67 -1.12 -7.63
N ASN A 6 -11.77 -0.54 -7.16
CA ASN A 6 -12.72 0.17 -8.02
C ASN A 6 -12.12 1.51 -8.54
N PRO A 7 -12.33 1.88 -9.81
CA PRO A 7 -11.81 3.11 -10.42
C PRO A 7 -12.47 4.40 -9.90
N ASN A 8 -13.60 4.29 -9.21
CA ASN A 8 -14.32 5.42 -8.61
C ASN A 8 -13.96 5.68 -7.13
N GLN A 9 -12.99 4.96 -6.57
CA GLN A 9 -12.57 5.12 -5.18
C GLN A 9 -11.31 5.98 -5.08
N GLY A 10 -11.22 6.77 -4.00
CA GLY A 10 -10.00 7.50 -3.68
C GLY A 10 -8.81 6.54 -3.58
N PHE A 11 -7.68 6.92 -4.17
CA PHE A 11 -6.45 6.14 -4.07
C PHE A 11 -5.52 6.78 -3.03
N PHE A 12 -5.25 6.08 -1.94
CA PHE A 12 -4.28 6.50 -0.92
C PHE A 12 -2.87 6.05 -1.28
N GLY A 13 -2.75 4.81 -1.77
CA GLY A 13 -1.52 4.22 -2.27
C GLY A 13 -0.52 3.80 -1.19
N ALA A 14 -1.01 3.18 -0.10
CA ALA A 14 -0.17 2.55 0.90
C ALA A 14 -0.73 1.16 1.27
N LYS A 15 0.15 0.27 1.73
CA LYS A 15 -0.21 -0.97 2.42
C LYS A 15 -0.38 -0.67 3.90
N PHE A 16 -1.48 -1.12 4.44
CA PHE A 16 -1.83 -0.97 5.85
C PHE A 16 -2.33 -2.30 6.41
N SER A 17 -2.17 -2.47 7.72
CA SER A 17 -2.66 -3.62 8.47
C SER A 17 -3.31 -3.15 9.76
N ASP A 18 -4.21 -3.99 10.29
CA ASP A 18 -4.73 -3.82 11.65
C ASP A 18 -3.58 -3.92 12.66
N ILE A 19 -3.76 -3.26 13.81
CA ILE A 19 -2.81 -3.28 14.91
C ILE A 19 -3.23 -4.38 15.88
N ASP A 20 -2.40 -5.40 15.99
CA ASP A 20 -2.49 -6.44 17.01
C ASP A 20 -1.74 -6.02 18.30
N ASP A 21 -1.96 -6.72 19.41
CA ASP A 21 -1.29 -6.51 20.69
C ASP A 21 0.24 -6.44 20.52
N GLU A 22 0.82 -7.37 19.77
CA GLU A 22 2.26 -7.42 19.54
C GLU A 22 2.77 -6.17 18.81
N THR A 23 1.97 -5.65 17.87
CA THR A 23 2.32 -4.45 17.09
C THR A 23 2.17 -3.19 17.93
N ALA A 24 1.10 -3.10 18.73
CA ALA A 24 0.88 -2.00 19.65
C ALA A 24 2.02 -1.89 20.68
N GLU A 25 2.45 -3.01 21.27
CA GLU A 25 3.57 -3.05 22.20
C GLU A 25 4.89 -2.61 21.55
N LYS A 26 5.18 -3.11 20.33
CA LYS A 26 6.39 -2.73 19.56
C LYS A 26 6.42 -1.24 19.21
N LEU A 27 5.26 -0.65 18.92
CA LEU A 27 5.13 0.77 18.59
C LEU A 27 4.95 1.64 19.85
N GLY A 28 4.78 1.03 21.01
CA GLY A 28 4.55 1.69 22.30
C GLY A 28 3.25 2.50 22.32
N LEU A 29 2.19 1.92 21.75
CA LEU A 29 0.83 2.46 21.79
C LEU A 29 0.08 1.89 22.99
N ASP A 30 -0.73 2.72 23.65
CA ASP A 30 -1.58 2.30 24.77
C ASP A 30 -2.84 1.53 24.32
N SER A 31 -3.13 1.49 23.01
CA SER A 31 -4.34 0.87 22.48
C SER A 31 -4.17 0.39 21.04
N GLN A 32 -4.90 -0.68 20.70
CA GLN A 32 -4.93 -1.34 19.39
C GLN A 32 -5.71 -0.57 18.32
N ASP A 33 -6.31 0.58 18.66
CA ASP A 33 -7.11 1.32 17.70
C ASP A 33 -6.24 1.85 16.55
N GLY A 34 -6.72 1.70 15.33
CA GLY A 34 -6.09 2.28 14.16
C GLY A 34 -5.46 1.25 13.24
N VAL A 35 -4.76 1.79 12.24
CA VAL A 35 -4.07 0.98 11.24
C VAL A 35 -2.64 1.43 11.10
N VAL A 36 -1.74 0.45 11.05
CA VAL A 36 -0.32 0.70 10.83
C VAL A 36 -0.03 0.70 9.33
N ILE A 37 0.69 1.72 8.86
CA ILE A 37 1.22 1.77 7.51
C ILE A 37 2.44 0.87 7.43
N MET A 38 2.32 -0.24 6.70
CA MET A 38 3.42 -1.18 6.51
C MET A 38 4.37 -0.72 5.42
N GLU A 39 3.83 -0.17 4.33
CA GLU A 39 4.59 0.20 3.15
C GLU A 39 3.85 1.33 2.42
N VAL A 40 4.60 2.31 1.92
CA VAL A 40 4.05 3.38 1.10
C VAL A 40 4.47 3.12 -0.35
N MET A 41 3.54 3.17 -1.29
CA MET A 41 3.89 2.95 -2.69
C MET A 41 4.55 4.20 -3.27
N PRO A 42 5.59 4.04 -4.11
CA PRO A 42 6.20 5.17 -4.81
C PRO A 42 5.20 5.83 -5.75
N ASP A 43 5.33 7.14 -5.94
CA ASP A 43 4.43 7.97 -6.75
C ASP A 43 2.97 8.02 -6.25
N SER A 44 2.73 7.59 -5.01
CA SER A 44 1.40 7.61 -4.40
C SER A 44 1.06 8.96 -3.74
N PRO A 45 -0.24 9.25 -3.56
CA PRO A 45 -0.70 10.36 -2.73
C PRO A 45 -0.17 10.34 -1.29
N ALA A 46 -0.08 9.16 -0.68
CA ALA A 46 0.46 8.98 0.65
C ALA A 46 1.94 9.40 0.72
N GLU A 47 2.76 8.99 -0.26
CA GLU A 47 4.17 9.40 -0.34
C GLU A 47 4.31 10.91 -0.51
N LYS A 48 3.55 11.50 -1.44
CA LYS A 48 3.56 12.94 -1.71
C LYS A 48 3.13 13.77 -0.50
N ALA A 49 2.29 13.21 0.36
CA ALA A 49 1.86 13.85 1.60
C ALA A 49 2.87 13.68 2.76
N GLY A 50 3.89 12.85 2.61
CA GLY A 50 4.90 12.60 3.66
C GLY A 50 4.49 11.53 4.69
N ILE A 51 3.55 10.66 4.33
CA ILE A 51 3.27 9.43 5.09
C ILE A 51 4.49 8.51 4.97
N LYS A 52 4.84 7.84 6.07
CA LYS A 52 5.96 6.91 6.15
C LYS A 52 5.52 5.55 6.64
N ASN A 53 6.37 4.56 6.38
CA ASN A 53 6.25 3.25 7.00
C ASN A 53 6.39 3.36 8.52
N GLY A 54 5.54 2.65 9.25
CA GLY A 54 5.46 2.72 10.70
C GLY A 54 4.54 3.82 11.25
N ASP A 55 3.94 4.64 10.38
CA ASP A 55 2.91 5.58 10.81
C ASP A 55 1.65 4.84 11.23
N VAL A 56 1.05 5.25 12.35
CA VAL A 56 -0.18 4.66 12.87
C VAL A 56 -1.33 5.63 12.68
N VAL A 57 -2.24 5.33 11.75
CA VAL A 57 -3.42 6.15 11.49
C VAL A 57 -4.46 5.88 12.58
N LYS A 58 -4.74 6.90 13.40
CA LYS A 58 -5.80 6.86 14.43
C LYS A 58 -7.08 7.56 13.97
N LYS A 59 -6.95 8.59 13.13
CA LYS A 59 -8.09 9.39 12.66
C LYS A 59 -7.92 9.77 11.20
N LEU A 60 -9.02 9.71 10.46
CA LEU A 60 -9.14 10.26 9.12
C LEU A 60 -10.26 11.30 9.11
N ASP A 61 -9.89 12.53 8.83
CA ASP A 61 -10.77 13.68 8.78
C ASP A 61 -11.45 13.86 10.15
N ASP A 62 -12.75 13.66 10.22
CA ASP A 62 -13.52 13.63 11.46
C ASP A 62 -13.93 12.23 11.95
N LYS A 63 -13.40 11.17 11.32
CA LYS A 63 -13.70 9.78 11.68
C LYS A 63 -12.54 9.10 12.39
N GLU A 64 -12.82 8.53 13.55
CA GLU A 64 -11.90 7.63 14.24
C GLU A 64 -11.78 6.32 13.48
N ILE A 65 -10.54 5.85 13.34
CA ILE A 65 -10.23 4.60 12.65
C ILE A 65 -9.83 3.61 13.74
N GLY A 66 -10.67 2.63 14.00
CA GLY A 66 -10.38 1.53 14.92
C GLY A 66 -9.77 0.34 14.19
N ALA A 67 -10.27 0.07 12.97
CA ALA A 67 -9.84 -1.07 12.16
C ALA A 67 -9.62 -0.70 10.69
N LYS A 68 -9.02 -1.62 9.92
CA LYS A 68 -8.87 -1.51 8.46
C LYS A 68 -10.18 -1.25 7.74
N GLU A 69 -11.29 -1.75 8.27
CA GLU A 69 -12.62 -1.61 7.67
C GLU A 69 -13.09 -0.16 7.70
N ASP A 70 -12.82 0.57 8.79
CA ASP A 70 -13.11 2.00 8.91
C ASP A 70 -12.29 2.78 7.88
N PHE A 71 -11.00 2.48 7.77
CA PHE A 71 -10.12 3.12 6.80
C PHE A 71 -10.67 2.96 5.37
N VAL A 72 -11.02 1.73 4.99
CA VAL A 72 -11.60 1.43 3.68
C VAL A 72 -12.96 2.13 3.50
N ALA A 73 -13.79 2.19 4.54
CA ALA A 73 -15.09 2.87 4.49
C ALA A 73 -14.93 4.38 4.25
N VAL A 74 -13.97 5.04 4.90
CA VAL A 74 -13.64 6.46 4.65
C VAL A 74 -13.17 6.63 3.21
N MET A 75 -12.21 5.83 2.76
CA MET A 75 -11.68 5.89 1.39
C MET A 75 -12.76 5.67 0.32
N ARG A 76 -13.78 4.85 0.60
CA ARG A 76 -14.94 4.66 -0.28
C ARG A 76 -15.90 5.84 -0.30
N ALA A 77 -16.01 6.56 0.82
CA ALA A 77 -16.84 7.76 0.93
C ALA A 77 -16.13 9.01 0.38
N SER A 78 -14.80 9.02 0.39
CA SER A 78 -13.99 10.13 -0.12
C SER A 78 -13.92 10.15 -1.65
N LYS A 79 -13.90 11.35 -2.21
CA LYS A 79 -13.78 11.56 -3.66
C LYS A 79 -12.31 11.63 -4.10
N PRO A 80 -12.01 11.30 -5.37
CA PRO A 80 -10.74 11.67 -5.97
C PRO A 80 -10.59 13.20 -5.99
N ASP A 81 -9.36 13.69 -5.87
CA ASP A 81 -8.98 15.11 -5.77
C ASP A 81 -9.43 15.81 -4.47
N GLN A 82 -9.89 15.04 -3.47
CA GLN A 82 -10.25 15.56 -2.16
C GLN A 82 -9.03 15.54 -1.22
N GLN A 83 -8.85 16.62 -0.45
CA GLN A 83 -7.92 16.65 0.67
C GLN A 83 -8.55 15.93 1.86
N LEU A 84 -7.83 14.96 2.41
CA LEU A 84 -8.20 14.19 3.58
C LEU A 84 -7.19 14.47 4.68
N LYS A 85 -7.63 14.93 5.84
CA LYS A 85 -6.74 15.12 6.99
C LYS A 85 -6.48 13.75 7.63
N VAL A 86 -5.23 13.38 7.85
CA VAL A 86 -4.85 12.07 8.41
C VAL A 86 -4.07 12.33 9.69
N SER A 87 -4.63 11.94 10.84
CA SER A 87 -3.91 11.98 12.10
C SER A 87 -3.18 10.67 12.28
N VAL A 88 -1.86 10.73 12.15
CA VAL A 88 -0.96 9.60 12.37
C VAL A 88 -0.21 9.75 13.70
N ILE A 89 0.22 8.65 14.30
CA ILE A 89 1.19 8.66 15.39
C ILE A 89 2.53 8.20 14.84
N ARG A 90 3.55 9.06 14.99
CA ARG A 90 4.94 8.78 14.61
C ARG A 90 5.81 9.04 15.83
N GLU A 91 6.59 8.05 16.25
CA GLU A 91 7.45 8.15 17.44
C GLU A 91 6.67 8.58 18.71
N LYS A 92 5.46 8.04 18.90
CA LYS A 92 4.53 8.38 20.00
C LYS A 92 3.99 9.82 19.99
N GLN A 93 4.24 10.57 18.93
CA GLN A 93 3.71 11.91 18.75
C GLN A 93 2.61 11.92 17.68
N PRO A 94 1.43 12.51 17.97
CA PRO A 94 0.41 12.70 16.96
C PRO A 94 0.88 13.76 15.94
N GLN A 95 0.79 13.42 14.66
CA GLN A 95 1.07 14.28 13.52
C GLN A 95 -0.16 14.32 12.62
N ASP A 96 -0.62 15.53 12.30
CA ASP A 96 -1.67 15.74 11.33
C ASP A 96 -1.07 15.96 9.95
N ILE A 97 -1.35 15.05 9.02
CA ILE A 97 -0.85 15.08 7.65
C ILE A 97 -2.05 15.22 6.70
N THR A 98 -2.06 16.27 5.88
CA THR A 98 -3.09 16.43 4.86
C THR A 98 -2.69 15.68 3.59
N VAL A 99 -3.44 14.65 3.25
CA VAL A 99 -3.23 13.82 2.06
C VAL A 99 -4.22 14.23 0.98
N THR A 100 -3.75 14.61 -0.19
CA THR A 100 -4.63 14.88 -1.33
C THR A 100 -4.85 13.60 -2.10
N LEU A 101 -6.04 13.00 -1.98
CA LEU A 101 -6.37 11.76 -2.69
C LEU A 101 -6.33 12.02 -4.19
N ALA A 102 -5.58 11.20 -4.95
CA ALA A 102 -5.59 11.30 -6.40
C ALA A 102 -6.69 10.39 -6.97
N LYS A 103 -7.27 10.80 -8.11
CA LYS A 103 -7.97 9.88 -9.00
C LYS A 103 -6.94 8.89 -9.50
N ARG A 104 -7.12 7.59 -9.26
CA ARG A 104 -6.21 6.58 -9.81
C ARG A 104 -6.18 6.80 -11.33
N PRO A 105 -5.04 7.20 -11.94
CA PRO A 105 -4.98 7.31 -13.38
C PRO A 105 -5.24 5.92 -13.95
N ALA A 106 -6.06 5.82 -15.00
CA ALA A 106 -6.26 4.57 -15.73
C ALA A 106 -4.93 3.93 -16.19
N SER A 107 -3.83 4.70 -16.17
CA SER A 107 -2.47 4.28 -16.45
C SER A 107 -1.81 3.40 -15.36
N MET A 108 -2.40 3.22 -14.17
CA MET A 108 -1.92 2.20 -13.20
C MET A 108 -2.24 0.77 -13.67
N ASP A 109 -3.26 0.58 -14.52
CA ASP A 109 -3.55 -0.68 -15.22
C ASP A 109 -2.39 -1.07 -16.17
N ALA A 110 -1.67 -0.06 -16.68
CA ALA A 110 -0.47 -0.26 -17.49
C ALA A 110 0.77 -0.56 -16.64
N LEU A 111 0.87 0.01 -15.43
CA LEU A 111 2.01 -0.23 -14.52
C LEU A 111 1.93 -1.63 -13.85
N ASP A 112 0.73 -2.10 -13.49
CA ASP A 112 0.54 -3.48 -13.01
C ASP A 112 0.87 -4.50 -14.11
N LYS A 113 0.46 -4.22 -15.36
CA LYS A 113 0.91 -4.98 -16.54
C LYS A 113 2.43 -4.93 -16.74
N GLN A 114 3.09 -3.81 -16.46
CA GLN A 114 4.53 -3.66 -16.66
C GLN A 114 5.35 -4.38 -15.57
N MET A 115 4.94 -4.31 -14.31
CA MET A 115 5.59 -5.05 -13.22
C MET A 115 5.32 -6.57 -13.30
N GLN A 116 4.12 -6.98 -13.73
CA GLN A 116 3.85 -8.39 -14.03
C GLN A 116 4.68 -8.87 -15.22
N LYS A 117 4.86 -8.04 -16.25
CA LYS A 117 5.72 -8.36 -17.40
C LYS A 117 7.19 -8.46 -16.99
N GLU A 118 7.72 -7.56 -16.17
CA GLU A 118 9.12 -7.65 -15.68
C GLU A 118 9.37 -8.85 -14.75
N ARG A 119 8.42 -9.23 -13.88
CA ARG A 119 8.53 -10.46 -13.08
C ARG A 119 8.42 -11.72 -13.94
N MET A 120 7.48 -11.76 -14.89
CA MET A 120 7.34 -12.88 -15.83
C MET A 120 8.55 -13.02 -16.75
N GLU A 121 9.18 -11.91 -17.15
CA GLU A 121 10.39 -11.92 -18.01
C GLU A 121 11.62 -12.39 -17.22
N LYS A 122 11.75 -12.01 -15.93
CA LYS A 122 12.77 -12.56 -15.01
C LYS A 122 12.61 -14.06 -14.74
N GLU A 123 11.38 -14.56 -14.63
CA GLU A 123 11.11 -16.00 -14.45
C GLU A 123 11.43 -16.80 -15.72
N LYS A 124 11.21 -16.20 -16.90
CA LYS A 124 11.44 -16.84 -18.21
C LYS A 124 12.91 -16.83 -18.65
N GLU A 125 13.74 -15.94 -18.11
CA GLU A 125 15.19 -15.92 -18.33
C GLU A 125 15.94 -16.96 -17.48
N MET A 126 15.45 -17.31 -16.29
CA MET A 126 16.06 -18.34 -15.43
C MET A 126 15.88 -19.77 -15.93
N GLU A 127 14.97 -20.02 -16.88
CA GLU A 127 14.69 -21.36 -17.42
C GLU A 127 15.54 -21.72 -18.66
N LYS A 128 16.41 -20.83 -19.15
CA LYS A 128 17.16 -21.06 -20.40
C LYS A 128 18.57 -21.65 -20.26
N ASP A 129 19.07 -21.85 -19.05
CA ASP A 129 20.43 -22.35 -18.82
C ASP A 129 20.55 -23.86 -18.55
N ASN A 130 19.48 -24.65 -18.72
CA ASN A 130 19.58 -26.11 -18.59
C ASN A 130 19.27 -26.86 -19.90
N ASP A 131 20.36 -27.35 -20.50
CA ASP A 131 20.47 -28.45 -21.46
C ASP A 131 20.09 -28.19 -22.94
N LYS A 132 20.96 -27.48 -23.65
CA LYS A 132 21.31 -27.86 -25.03
C LYS A 132 22.58 -28.72 -25.03
N GLY A 133 22.39 -30.03 -24.94
CA GLY A 133 23.26 -31.03 -25.57
C GLY A 133 24.39 -31.57 -24.69
N PRO A 134 24.70 -32.87 -24.85
CA PRO A 134 25.51 -33.18 -26.01
C PRO A 134 24.87 -34.20 -26.96
N ALA A 135 24.94 -33.87 -28.25
CA ALA A 135 24.78 -34.82 -29.33
C ALA A 135 25.72 -36.02 -29.09
N THR A 136 25.16 -37.21 -29.07
CA THR A 136 25.92 -38.45 -29.19
C THR A 136 25.88 -38.91 -30.66
N LYS A 137 27.07 -39.17 -31.23
CA LYS A 137 27.44 -40.06 -32.37
C LYS A 137 28.58 -39.43 -33.20
N PRO A 138 29.38 -40.20 -33.97
CA PRO A 138 29.91 -41.57 -33.79
C PRO A 138 31.45 -41.64 -34.03
N ASN A 139 32.11 -42.76 -33.69
CA ASN A 139 33.31 -43.26 -34.39
C ASN A 139 33.41 -44.78 -34.23
#